data_AF-A0A354DGC8-F1
#
_entry.id   AF-A0A354DGC8-F1
#
_cell.length_a   1.000
_cell.length_b   1.000
_cell.length_c   1.000
_cell.angle_alpha   90.00
_cell.angle_beta   90.00
_cell.angle_gamma   90.00
#
_symmetry.space_group_name_H-M   'P 1'
#
loop_
_entity.id
_entity.type
_entity.pdbx_description
1 polymer ?
#
loop_
_entity_poly.entity_id
_entity_poly.type
_entity_poly.pdbx_seq_one_letter_code
_entity_poly.pdbx_strand_id
1 'polypeptide(L)'
;AHRDRIAFMRICSGVFTRGMSVLHTRTGKKVKLSQPQQFLAQERNIVENAYPGDIIGLFDPGTFRIGDTLCEGNSGFTFDGVPHFSPEIFARVRAKDAMKYKQFHKGIEQLTEEGAVQYFTSVVPGVDNLILGVVGQLQLEVFEYRLRGEYGVDVEIQPINYEMARWVKGDKKPEELNLIQYGGSLLVRDREERLVVLLENSYAETWANEKNPDVEFVSTSYELD
;
A
#
# COMPACT_ATOMS: atom_id res chain seq x y z
N ALA A 1 21.93 -7.35 3.77
CA ALA A 1 21.61 -6.62 5.00
C ALA A 1 20.25 -7.10 5.49
N HIS A 2 20.20 -7.59 6.72
CA HIS A 2 19.00 -8.13 7.36
C HIS A 2 17.97 -7.00 7.51
N ARG A 3 16.83 -7.11 6.84
CA ARG A 3 15.72 -6.16 6.97
C ARG A 3 14.74 -6.78 7.95
N ASP A 4 14.93 -6.51 9.23
CA ASP A 4 14.11 -7.10 10.28
C ASP A 4 12.76 -6.37 10.34
N ARG A 5 11.85 -6.74 9.45
CA ARG A 5 10.45 -6.29 9.50
C ARG A 5 9.69 -7.10 10.53
N ILE A 6 8.74 -6.44 11.19
CA ILE A 6 7.83 -7.08 12.12
C ILE A 6 6.41 -6.87 11.60
N ALA A 7 5.73 -7.96 11.27
CA ALA A 7 4.32 -7.96 10.95
C ALA A 7 3.52 -8.05 12.25
N PHE A 8 2.70 -7.03 12.53
CA PHE A 8 1.79 -7.06 13.67
C PHE A 8 0.53 -7.82 13.28
N MET A 9 0.23 -8.90 14.00
CA MET A 9 -0.91 -9.74 13.77
C MET A 9 -1.84 -9.69 14.98
N ARG A 10 -3.14 -9.49 14.73
CA ARG A 10 -4.20 -9.65 15.73
C ARG A 10 -4.69 -11.08 15.72
N ILE A 11 -4.79 -11.71 16.89
CA ILE A 11 -5.43 -13.02 17.03
C ILE A 11 -6.94 -12.81 17.08
N CYS A 12 -7.66 -13.41 16.13
CA CYS A 12 -9.12 -13.27 16.04
C CYS A 12 -9.88 -14.45 16.66
N SER A 13 -9.29 -15.64 16.68
CA SER A 13 -9.89 -16.84 17.28
C SER A 13 -8.80 -17.87 17.62
N GLY A 14 -9.16 -18.92 18.36
CA GLY A 14 -8.25 -20.00 18.74
C GLY A 14 -7.19 -19.59 19.76
N VAL A 15 -6.10 -20.34 19.81
CA VAL A 15 -4.94 -20.07 20.68
C VAL A 15 -3.70 -20.10 19.80
N PHE A 16 -2.93 -19.02 19.82
CA PHE A 16 -1.62 -19.00 19.21
C PHE A 16 -0.63 -19.73 20.12
N THR A 17 0.14 -20.67 19.58
CA THR A 17 1.25 -21.31 20.29
C THR A 17 2.54 -21.15 19.50
N ARG A 18 3.62 -20.80 20.21
CA ARG A 18 4.93 -20.60 19.60
C ARG A 18 5.37 -21.82 18.77
N GLY A 19 5.86 -21.55 17.56
CA GLY A 19 6.35 -22.57 16.65
C GLY A 19 5.27 -23.34 15.90
N MET A 20 3.98 -22.99 16.07
CA MET A 20 2.91 -23.57 15.30
C MET A 20 3.07 -23.31 13.79
N SER A 21 2.53 -24.22 12.98
CA SER A 21 2.49 -24.06 11.53
C SER A 21 1.09 -23.66 11.09
N VAL A 22 1.00 -22.54 10.38
CA VAL A 22 -0.25 -21.97 9.87
C VAL A 22 -0.23 -21.94 8.36
N LEU A 23 -1.40 -21.97 7.74
CA LEU A 23 -1.60 -21.67 6.34
C LEU A 23 -1.66 -20.15 6.14
N HIS A 24 -0.78 -19.64 5.29
CA HIS A 24 -0.92 -18.29 4.76
C HIS A 24 -1.84 -18.33 3.54
N THR A 25 -3.08 -17.91 3.74
CA THR A 25 -4.21 -18.09 2.80
C THR A 25 -3.95 -17.49 1.43
N ARG A 26 -3.49 -16.23 1.33
CA ARG A 26 -3.17 -15.56 0.07
C ARG A 26 -2.12 -16.30 -0.77
N THR A 27 -1.10 -16.86 -0.12
CA THR A 27 0.00 -17.55 -0.84
C THR A 27 -0.20 -19.05 -0.97
N GLY A 28 -1.16 -19.63 -0.23
CA GLY A 28 -1.36 -21.07 -0.11
C GLY A 28 -0.22 -21.81 0.60
N LYS A 29 0.78 -21.10 1.14
CA LYS A 29 1.98 -21.71 1.73
C LYS A 29 1.81 -21.90 3.24
N LYS A 30 2.37 -22.99 3.76
CA LYS A 30 2.51 -23.19 5.20
C LYS A 30 3.69 -22.39 5.73
N VAL A 31 3.46 -21.61 6.78
CA VAL A 31 4.46 -20.77 7.45
C VAL A 31 4.58 -21.24 8.90
N LYS A 32 5.82 -21.31 9.41
CA LYS A 32 6.10 -21.65 10.81
C LYS A 32 6.34 -20.38 11.62
N LEU A 33 5.59 -20.20 12.69
CA LEU A 33 5.63 -18.98 13.52
C LEU A 33 6.56 -19.18 14.73
N SER A 34 7.88 -19.26 14.48
CA SER A 34 8.89 -19.67 15.48
C SER A 34 9.39 -18.57 16.42
N GLN A 35 9.28 -17.29 16.02
CA GLN A 35 9.80 -16.13 16.77
C GLN A 35 8.73 -15.04 16.98
N PRO A 36 7.60 -15.33 17.65
CA PRO A 36 6.63 -14.31 18.02
C PRO A 36 7.17 -13.44 19.17
N GLN A 37 7.05 -12.11 19.03
CA GLN A 37 7.33 -11.15 20.11
C GLN A 37 6.01 -10.48 20.53
N GLN A 38 5.68 -10.46 21.83
CA GLN A 38 4.66 -9.52 22.34
C GLN A 38 5.34 -8.20 22.66
N PHE A 39 4.61 -7.13 22.37
CA PHE A 39 4.94 -5.81 22.85
C PHE A 39 4.06 -5.51 24.05
N LEU A 40 4.60 -5.71 25.25
CA LEU A 40 3.98 -5.27 26.49
C LEU A 40 4.92 -4.26 27.16
N ALA A 41 4.52 -2.99 27.20
CA ALA A 41 5.35 -1.89 27.70
C ALA A 41 6.72 -1.76 26.96
N GLN A 42 7.81 -1.51 27.69
CA GLN A 42 9.17 -1.32 27.12
C GLN A 42 9.92 -2.63 26.84
N GLU A 43 9.34 -3.80 27.16
CA GLU A 43 10.03 -5.08 27.08
C GLU A 43 9.50 -5.95 25.93
N ARG A 44 10.43 -6.52 25.15
CA ARG A 44 10.13 -7.52 24.11
C ARG A 44 10.11 -8.90 24.77
N ASN A 45 8.93 -9.42 25.06
CA ASN A 45 8.78 -10.73 25.66
C ASN A 45 8.46 -11.78 24.59
N ILE A 46 9.15 -12.92 24.68
CA ILE A 46 8.83 -14.08 23.85
C ILE A 46 7.51 -14.66 24.36
N VAL A 47 6.54 -14.77 23.47
CA VAL A 47 5.22 -15.31 23.79
C VAL A 47 5.21 -16.79 23.52
N GLU A 48 4.89 -17.57 24.54
CA GLU A 48 4.62 -19.01 24.36
C GLU A 48 3.17 -19.24 23.89
N ASN A 49 2.19 -18.55 24.49
CA ASN A 49 0.78 -18.62 24.09
C ASN A 49 0.11 -17.24 24.07
N ALA A 50 -0.78 -17.00 23.10
CA ALA A 50 -1.61 -15.78 23.03
C ALA A 50 -3.05 -16.09 22.57
N TYR A 51 -3.98 -15.20 22.89
CA TYR A 51 -5.43 -15.43 22.84
C TYR A 51 -6.15 -14.38 21.97
N PRO A 52 -7.44 -14.58 21.63
CA PRO A 52 -8.20 -13.65 20.81
C PRO A 52 -8.24 -12.24 21.44
N GLY A 53 -7.87 -11.24 20.64
CA GLY A 53 -7.69 -9.86 21.08
C GLY A 53 -6.23 -9.43 21.23
N ASP A 54 -5.30 -10.37 21.46
CA ASP A 54 -3.89 -10.06 21.57
C ASP A 54 -3.29 -9.66 20.21
N ILE A 55 -2.33 -8.73 20.26
CA ILE A 55 -1.49 -8.34 19.11
C ILE A 55 -0.10 -8.91 19.34
N ILE A 56 0.38 -9.71 18.39
CA ILE A 56 1.72 -10.28 18.40
C ILE A 56 2.52 -9.80 17.19
N GLY A 57 3.82 -9.58 17.38
CA GLY A 57 4.76 -9.29 16.31
C GLY A 57 5.38 -10.57 15.76
N LEU A 58 5.27 -10.77 14.45
CA LEU A 58 5.92 -11.86 13.73
C LEU A 58 7.10 -11.31 12.96
N PHE A 59 8.23 -12.01 13.00
CA PHE A 59 9.34 -11.70 12.11
C PHE A 59 8.90 -11.90 10.65
N ASP A 60 9.06 -10.86 9.84
CA ASP A 60 8.68 -10.88 8.43
C ASP A 60 9.90 -10.76 7.51
N PRO A 61 10.29 -11.83 6.81
CA PRO A 61 11.32 -11.74 5.76
C PRO A 61 10.81 -11.03 4.49
N GLY A 62 9.56 -10.57 4.48
CA GLY A 62 8.88 -9.95 3.33
C GLY A 62 7.83 -10.82 2.67
N THR A 63 7.22 -11.69 3.45
CA THR A 63 6.16 -12.57 3.01
C THR A 63 4.79 -11.99 3.31
N PHE A 64 4.65 -11.28 4.43
CA PHE A 64 3.37 -10.77 4.91
C PHE A 64 3.05 -9.39 4.33
N ARG A 65 1.77 -9.13 4.12
CA ARG A 65 1.18 -7.86 3.70
C ARG A 65 0.05 -7.48 4.63
N ILE A 66 -0.34 -6.20 4.64
CA ILE A 66 -1.51 -5.73 5.38
C ILE A 66 -2.75 -6.47 4.88
N GLY A 67 -3.56 -6.98 5.81
CA GLY A 67 -4.77 -7.75 5.51
C GLY A 67 -4.55 -9.25 5.27
N ASP A 68 -3.31 -9.74 5.27
CA ASP A 68 -3.05 -11.18 5.14
C ASP A 68 -3.68 -11.97 6.29
N THR A 69 -4.36 -13.07 5.94
CA THR A 69 -4.99 -13.97 6.92
C THR A 69 -4.15 -15.24 7.10
N LEU A 70 -3.84 -15.56 8.36
CA LEU A 70 -3.17 -16.79 8.75
C LEU A 70 -4.14 -17.70 9.51
N CYS A 71 -4.28 -18.95 9.05
CA CYS A 71 -5.19 -19.91 9.66
C CYS A 71 -4.47 -21.18 10.12
N GLU A 72 -4.93 -21.78 11.22
CA GLU A 72 -4.52 -23.13 11.57
C GLU A 72 -5.19 -24.16 10.65
N GLY A 73 -4.45 -25.20 10.27
CA GLY A 73 -4.98 -26.25 9.40
C GLY A 73 -5.13 -25.80 7.95
N ASN A 74 -6.22 -26.22 7.30
CA ASN A 74 -6.49 -25.97 5.88
C ASN A 74 -7.81 -25.21 5.66
N SER A 75 -8.26 -24.46 6.67
CA SER A 75 -9.41 -23.57 6.50
C SER A 75 -9.04 -22.47 5.51
N GLY A 76 -9.63 -22.48 4.33
CA GLY A 76 -9.49 -21.41 3.32
C GLY A 76 -10.24 -20.13 3.70
N PHE A 77 -10.31 -19.82 5.00
CA PHE A 77 -10.97 -18.63 5.50
C PHE A 77 -10.05 -17.43 5.32
N THR A 78 -10.58 -16.33 4.79
CA THR A 78 -9.85 -15.07 4.62
C THR A 78 -10.69 -13.97 5.23
N PHE A 79 -10.09 -13.11 6.06
CA PHE A 79 -10.75 -11.88 6.49
C PHE A 79 -10.90 -10.93 5.30
N ASP A 80 -11.95 -10.11 5.32
CA ASP A 80 -12.04 -8.98 4.40
C ASP A 80 -10.82 -8.08 4.59
N GLY A 81 -10.30 -7.54 3.48
CA GLY A 81 -9.09 -6.73 3.52
C GLY A 81 -9.26 -5.45 4.33
N VAL A 82 -8.15 -4.91 4.84
CA VAL A 82 -8.15 -3.65 5.57
C VAL A 82 -8.23 -2.50 4.56
N PRO A 83 -9.22 -1.59 4.65
CA PRO A 83 -9.37 -0.53 3.68
C PRO A 83 -8.11 0.33 3.58
N HIS A 84 -7.66 0.58 2.36
CA HIS A 84 -6.65 1.58 2.08
C HIS A 84 -7.36 2.93 2.09
N PHE A 85 -6.93 3.81 2.99
CA PHE A 85 -7.44 5.17 3.01
C PHE A 85 -7.02 5.89 1.72
N SER A 86 -7.92 6.68 1.12
CA SER A 86 -7.56 7.58 0.03
C SER A 86 -6.42 8.49 0.51
N PRO A 87 -5.32 8.61 -0.24
CA PRO A 87 -4.31 9.61 0.05
C PRO A 87 -4.88 11.03 -0.02
N GLU A 88 -4.28 11.92 0.77
CA GLU A 88 -4.62 13.36 0.82
C GLU A 88 -3.42 14.24 0.40
N ILE A 89 -2.20 13.70 0.49
CA ILE A 89 -0.96 14.41 0.14
C ILE A 89 -0.28 13.64 -0.99
N PHE A 90 0.07 14.37 -2.05
CA PHE A 90 0.70 13.78 -3.23
C PHE A 90 2.03 14.46 -3.52
N ALA A 91 3.02 13.66 -3.92
CA ALA A 91 4.31 14.17 -4.35
C ALA A 91 4.87 13.37 -5.52
N ARG A 92 5.42 14.06 -6.50
CA ARG A 92 6.22 13.44 -7.56
C ARG A 92 7.58 13.07 -6.98
N VAL A 93 8.04 11.86 -7.30
CA VAL A 93 9.32 11.34 -6.80
C VAL A 93 10.20 10.90 -7.94
N ARG A 94 11.46 11.31 -7.90
CA ARG A 94 12.47 10.95 -8.90
C ARG A 94 13.79 10.62 -8.22
N ALA A 95 14.50 9.63 -8.74
CA ALA A 95 15.88 9.38 -8.32
C ALA A 95 16.78 10.54 -8.77
N LYS A 96 17.62 11.05 -7.86
CA LYS A 96 18.62 12.08 -8.21
C LYS A 96 19.72 11.54 -9.11
N ASP A 97 20.01 10.25 -9.00
CA ASP A 97 21.03 9.55 -9.76
C ASP A 97 20.37 8.53 -10.71
N ALA A 98 20.50 8.77 -12.02
CA ALA A 98 19.98 7.89 -13.06
C ALA A 98 20.62 6.48 -13.03
N MET A 99 21.85 6.34 -12.51
CA MET A 99 22.52 5.04 -12.39
C MET A 99 21.84 4.13 -11.37
N LYS A 100 21.07 4.71 -10.44
CA LYS A 100 20.36 3.98 -9.38
C LYS A 100 18.94 3.57 -9.75
N TYR A 101 18.54 3.72 -11.01
CA TYR A 101 17.19 3.44 -11.50
C TYR A 101 16.62 2.08 -11.03
N LYS A 102 17.41 1.00 -11.14
CA LYS A 102 16.97 -0.34 -10.70
C LYS A 102 16.77 -0.45 -9.19
N GLN A 103 17.65 0.18 -8.40
CA GLN A 103 17.47 0.17 -6.94
C GLN A 103 16.30 1.06 -6.52
N PHE A 104 16.08 2.18 -7.22
CA PHE A 104 14.96 3.09 -7.01
C PHE A 104 13.63 2.34 -7.18
N HIS A 105 13.38 1.77 -8.35
CA HIS A 105 12.14 1.05 -8.64
C HIS A 105 11.91 -0.13 -7.68
N LYS A 106 12.96 -0.90 -7.39
CA LYS A 106 12.88 -1.98 -6.39
C LYS A 106 12.52 -1.45 -5.00
N GLY A 107 13.06 -0.30 -4.61
CA GLY A 107 12.76 0.34 -3.34
C GLY A 107 11.34 0.87 -3.25
N ILE A 108 10.84 1.51 -4.31
CA ILE A 108 9.44 1.93 -4.38
C ILE A 108 8.52 0.73 -4.23
N GLU A 109 8.72 -0.31 -5.05
CA GLU A 109 7.86 -1.49 -5.04
C GLU A 109 7.82 -2.11 -3.64
N GLN A 110 8.98 -2.35 -3.02
CA GLN A 110 9.07 -3.04 -1.73
C GLN A 110 8.56 -2.21 -0.54
N LEU A 111 8.83 -0.90 -0.51
CA LEU A 111 8.40 -0.03 0.60
C LEU A 111 6.90 0.27 0.53
N THR A 112 6.32 0.31 -0.67
CA THR A 112 4.87 0.53 -0.85
C THR A 112 4.05 -0.75 -0.60
N GLU A 113 4.64 -1.96 -0.69
CA GLU A 113 3.94 -3.18 -0.27
C GLU A 113 3.55 -3.17 1.21
N GLU A 114 4.23 -2.38 2.01
CA GLU A 114 3.96 -2.26 3.44
C GLU A 114 2.70 -1.42 3.72
N GLY A 115 2.09 -0.82 2.70
CA GLY A 115 0.79 -0.13 2.76
C GLY A 115 0.79 1.25 3.43
N ALA A 116 1.94 1.70 3.96
CA ALA A 116 2.07 3.04 4.53
C ALA A 116 2.09 4.16 3.47
N VAL A 117 2.47 3.84 2.23
CA VAL A 117 2.59 4.78 1.11
C VAL A 117 2.02 4.11 -0.12
N GLN A 118 1.18 4.82 -0.87
CA GLN A 118 0.70 4.38 -2.18
C GLN A 118 1.56 5.01 -3.26
N TYR A 119 1.73 4.32 -4.39
CA TYR A 119 2.36 4.91 -5.57
C TYR A 119 1.43 4.81 -6.77
N PHE A 120 1.60 5.78 -7.65
CA PHE A 120 0.88 5.92 -8.90
C PHE A 120 1.85 6.19 -10.05
N THR A 121 1.49 5.70 -11.23
CA THR A 121 2.26 5.84 -12.47
C THR A 121 1.42 6.50 -13.55
N SER A 122 2.09 7.07 -14.55
CA SER A 122 1.42 7.67 -15.71
C SER A 122 0.61 6.62 -16.49
N VAL A 123 -0.59 6.99 -16.96
CA VAL A 123 -1.32 6.19 -17.96
C VAL A 123 -0.64 6.15 -19.32
N VAL A 124 0.23 7.13 -19.61
CA VAL A 124 0.95 7.22 -20.89
C VAL A 124 2.12 6.24 -20.87
N PRO A 125 2.15 5.24 -21.78
CA PRO A 125 3.22 4.26 -21.84
C PRO A 125 4.59 4.91 -22.03
N GLY A 126 5.60 4.42 -21.32
CA GLY A 126 6.99 4.88 -21.42
C GLY A 126 7.29 6.21 -20.71
N VAL A 127 6.28 6.86 -20.11
CA VAL A 127 6.47 8.06 -19.28
C VAL A 127 6.65 7.63 -17.83
N ASP A 128 7.90 7.59 -17.37
CA ASP A 128 8.21 7.29 -15.97
C ASP A 128 7.99 8.54 -15.09
N ASN A 129 6.74 8.71 -14.66
CA ASN A 129 6.34 9.74 -13.71
C ASN A 129 5.71 9.06 -12.49
N LEU A 130 6.53 8.85 -11.48
CA LEU A 130 6.12 8.25 -10.22
C LEU A 130 5.57 9.32 -9.27
N ILE A 131 4.38 9.07 -8.76
CA ILE A 131 3.71 9.90 -7.77
C ILE A 131 3.49 9.04 -6.54
N LEU A 132 3.85 9.55 -5.36
CA LEU A 132 3.48 8.96 -4.08
C LEU A 132 2.23 9.64 -3.55
N GLY A 133 1.31 8.85 -3.00
CA GLY A 133 0.19 9.32 -2.21
C GLY A 133 0.30 8.84 -0.77
N VAL A 134 0.14 9.77 0.17
CA VAL A 134 0.13 9.49 1.61
C VAL A 134 -1.05 10.19 2.30
N VAL A 135 -1.38 9.73 3.50
CA VAL A 135 -2.37 10.41 4.37
C VAL A 135 -1.68 11.49 5.22
N GLY A 136 -0.40 11.32 5.56
CA GLY A 136 0.34 12.29 6.37
C GLY A 136 1.77 12.52 5.90
N GLN A 137 2.24 13.76 6.05
CA GLN A 137 3.57 14.23 5.59
C GLN A 137 4.73 13.35 6.10
N LEU A 138 4.66 12.91 7.36
CA LEU A 138 5.69 12.06 7.96
C LEU A 138 5.92 10.76 7.17
N GLN A 139 4.91 10.24 6.47
CA GLN A 139 5.04 9.03 5.66
C GLN A 139 6.00 9.26 4.47
N LEU A 140 6.02 10.46 3.86
CA LEU A 140 6.98 10.81 2.81
C LEU A 140 8.41 10.91 3.37
N GLU A 141 8.58 11.51 4.55
CA GLU A 141 9.89 11.66 5.20
C GLU A 141 10.46 10.29 5.59
N VAL A 142 9.64 9.42 6.19
CA VAL A 142 10.01 8.04 6.52
C VAL A 142 10.34 7.26 5.25
N PHE A 143 9.57 7.46 4.18
CA PHE A 143 9.83 6.82 2.89
C PHE A 143 11.18 7.24 2.31
N GLU A 144 11.49 8.55 2.26
CA GLU A 144 12.78 9.06 1.82
C GLU A 144 13.93 8.49 2.65
N TYR A 145 13.80 8.53 3.98
CA TYR A 145 14.80 8.02 4.92
C TYR A 145 15.09 6.54 4.67
N ARG A 146 14.05 5.71 4.52
CA ARG A 146 14.20 4.27 4.28
C ARG A 146 14.73 3.96 2.89
N LEU A 147 14.30 4.70 1.86
CA LEU A 147 14.80 4.50 0.51
C LEU A 147 16.30 4.81 0.43
N ARG A 148 16.75 5.86 1.12
CA ARG A 148 18.18 6.17 1.30
C ARG A 148 18.90 5.10 2.12
N GLY A 149 18.38 4.71 3.28
CA GLY A 149 19.04 3.78 4.20
C GLY A 149 19.10 2.34 3.71
N GLU A 150 18.00 1.82 3.12
CA GLU A 150 17.87 0.42 2.74
C GLU A 150 18.25 0.11 1.29
N TYR A 151 18.21 1.11 0.41
CA TYR A 151 18.49 0.95 -1.02
C TYR A 151 19.61 1.87 -1.51
N GLY A 152 20.09 2.79 -0.68
CA GLY A 152 21.15 3.72 -1.04
C GLY A 152 20.71 4.73 -2.10
N VAL A 153 19.41 4.99 -2.25
CA VAL A 153 18.88 5.87 -3.29
C VAL A 153 18.46 7.20 -2.71
N ASP A 154 19.07 8.28 -3.20
CA ASP A 154 18.63 9.63 -2.92
C ASP A 154 17.57 10.05 -3.93
N VAL A 155 16.46 10.58 -3.43
CA VAL A 155 15.34 11.04 -4.24
C VAL A 155 15.12 12.53 -4.09
N GLU A 156 14.48 13.10 -5.10
CA GLU A 156 13.84 14.40 -5.07
C GLU A 156 12.33 14.16 -4.92
N ILE A 157 11.73 14.78 -3.90
CA ILE A 157 10.29 14.73 -3.62
C ILE A 157 9.74 16.13 -3.88
N GLN A 158 8.90 16.25 -4.90
CA GLN A 158 8.24 17.49 -5.29
C GLN A 158 6.74 17.39 -4.97
N PRO A 159 6.22 18.15 -3.98
CA PRO A 159 4.79 18.21 -3.74
C PRO A 159 4.02 18.62 -5.01
N ILE A 160 2.83 18.04 -5.19
CA ILE A 160 1.92 18.37 -6.29
C ILE A 160 0.53 18.67 -5.72
N ASN A 161 -0.23 19.53 -6.38
CA ASN A 161 -1.45 20.13 -5.84
C ASN A 161 -2.70 19.25 -5.99
N TYR A 162 -2.58 17.93 -5.75
CA TYR A 162 -3.75 17.05 -5.68
C TYR A 162 -4.11 16.82 -4.21
N GLU A 163 -5.39 16.68 -3.91
CA GLU A 163 -5.91 16.54 -2.54
C GLU A 163 -6.68 15.23 -2.36
N MET A 164 -7.04 14.54 -3.44
CA MET A 164 -7.79 13.29 -3.36
C MET A 164 -7.50 12.35 -4.54
N ALA A 165 -7.69 11.05 -4.30
CA ALA A 165 -7.68 10.01 -5.31
C ALA A 165 -9.08 9.39 -5.42
N ARG A 166 -9.50 9.08 -6.65
CA ARG A 166 -10.70 8.30 -6.92
C ARG A 166 -10.39 7.18 -7.91
N TRP A 167 -10.75 5.96 -7.55
CA TRP A 167 -10.59 4.82 -8.44
C TRP A 167 -11.76 4.76 -9.42
N VAL A 168 -11.48 4.39 -10.66
CA VAL A 168 -12.48 4.21 -11.70
C VAL A 168 -13.01 2.79 -11.63
N LYS A 169 -14.31 2.64 -11.39
CA LYS A 169 -14.95 1.32 -11.34
C LYS A 169 -15.25 0.78 -12.73
N GLY A 170 -15.07 -0.53 -12.89
CA GLY A 170 -15.28 -1.25 -14.15
C GLY A 170 -14.10 -1.20 -15.11
N ASP A 171 -14.29 -1.77 -16.31
CA ASP A 171 -13.23 -1.94 -17.32
C ASP A 171 -13.20 -0.76 -18.31
N LYS A 172 -12.99 0.45 -17.78
CA LYS A 172 -12.86 1.68 -18.59
C LYS A 172 -11.42 1.87 -19.05
N LYS A 173 -11.23 2.38 -20.27
CA LYS A 173 -9.92 2.79 -20.77
C LYS A 173 -9.67 4.28 -20.54
N PRO A 174 -8.40 4.72 -20.46
CA PRO A 174 -8.06 6.14 -20.32
C PRO A 174 -8.73 7.06 -21.33
N GLU A 175 -8.80 6.66 -22.59
CA GLU A 175 -9.43 7.41 -23.68
C GLU A 175 -10.95 7.55 -23.57
N GLU A 176 -11.60 6.74 -22.73
CA GLU A 176 -13.05 6.83 -22.48
C GLU A 176 -13.38 7.88 -21.41
N LEU A 177 -12.39 8.40 -20.68
CA LEU A 177 -12.58 9.33 -19.59
C LEU A 177 -12.38 10.78 -20.06
N ASN A 178 -13.44 11.58 -19.93
CA ASN A 178 -13.40 13.01 -20.24
C ASN A 178 -12.86 13.80 -19.03
N LEU A 179 -11.53 13.86 -18.94
CA LEU A 179 -10.79 14.52 -17.84
C LEU A 179 -9.98 15.76 -18.29
N ILE A 180 -9.82 15.95 -19.61
CA ILE A 180 -8.83 16.85 -20.20
C ILE A 180 -9.23 18.34 -20.15
N GLN A 181 -10.52 18.65 -20.11
CA GLN A 181 -11.00 20.03 -20.17
C GLN A 181 -10.86 20.81 -18.86
N TYR A 182 -10.71 20.13 -17.72
CA TYR A 182 -10.46 20.76 -16.42
C TYR A 182 -9.05 20.41 -15.95
N GLY A 183 -8.14 21.39 -15.92
CA GLY A 183 -6.73 21.22 -15.56
C GLY A 183 -6.46 20.78 -14.12
N GLY A 184 -7.51 20.52 -13.33
CA GLY A 184 -7.41 20.07 -11.94
C GLY A 184 -7.62 18.56 -11.73
N SER A 185 -7.43 17.76 -12.78
CA SER A 185 -7.46 16.30 -12.68
C SER A 185 -6.28 15.66 -13.38
N LEU A 186 -5.80 14.55 -12.85
CA LEU A 186 -4.73 13.76 -13.44
C LEU A 186 -5.07 12.28 -13.39
N LEU A 187 -5.16 11.67 -14.57
CA LEU A 187 -5.36 10.24 -14.68
C LEU A 187 -4.02 9.49 -14.52
N VAL A 188 -4.00 8.52 -13.61
CA VAL A 188 -2.84 7.69 -13.25
C VAL A 188 -3.27 6.23 -13.12
N ARG A 189 -2.29 5.35 -12.94
CA ARG A 189 -2.49 3.95 -12.55
C ARG A 189 -1.95 3.71 -11.16
N ASP A 190 -2.62 2.90 -10.36
CA ASP A 190 -2.03 2.41 -9.12
C ASP A 190 -1.14 1.18 -9.35
N ARG A 191 -0.63 0.61 -8.27
CA ARG A 191 0.20 -0.60 -8.26
C ARG A 191 -0.43 -1.81 -8.98
N GLU A 192 -1.75 -1.93 -8.97
CA GLU A 192 -2.49 -3.04 -9.58
C GLU A 192 -2.95 -2.69 -11.00
N GLU A 193 -2.36 -1.66 -11.61
CA GLU A 193 -2.69 -1.14 -12.95
C GLU A 193 -4.11 -0.59 -13.08
N ARG A 194 -4.81 -0.35 -11.95
CA ARG A 194 -6.17 0.18 -11.92
C ARG A 194 -6.15 1.68 -12.20
N LEU A 195 -7.14 2.17 -12.93
CA LEU A 195 -7.25 3.60 -13.23
C LEU A 195 -7.66 4.38 -11.98
N VAL A 196 -6.93 5.46 -11.72
CA VAL A 196 -7.16 6.39 -10.62
C VAL A 196 -7.10 7.81 -11.15
N VAL A 197 -8.05 8.64 -10.73
CA VAL A 197 -8.03 10.08 -10.99
C VAL A 197 -7.59 10.79 -9.73
N LEU A 198 -6.48 11.52 -9.82
CA LEU A 198 -6.06 12.47 -8.80
C LEU A 198 -6.77 13.80 -9.06
N LEU A 199 -7.35 14.41 -8.04
CA LEU A 199 -8.17 15.62 -8.16
C LEU A 199 -7.65 16.69 -7.21
N GLU A 200 -7.59 17.93 -7.70
CA GLU A 200 -7.06 19.06 -6.92
C GLU A 200 -8.01 19.51 -5.79
N ASN A 201 -9.31 19.30 -5.94
CA ASN A 201 -10.34 19.74 -4.98
C ASN A 201 -11.71 19.11 -5.31
N SER A 202 -12.72 19.40 -4.47
CA SER A 202 -14.10 18.90 -4.64
C SER A 202 -14.82 19.43 -5.89
N TYR A 203 -14.42 20.59 -6.42
CA TYR A 203 -14.97 21.08 -7.68
C TYR A 203 -14.50 20.21 -8.85
N ALA A 204 -13.21 19.84 -8.88
CA ALA A 204 -12.68 18.90 -9.87
C ALA A 204 -13.40 17.55 -9.79
N GLU A 205 -13.70 17.05 -8.59
CA GLU A 205 -14.49 15.84 -8.37
C GLU A 205 -15.91 15.95 -8.95
N THR A 206 -16.61 17.04 -8.64
CA THR A 206 -17.98 17.28 -9.15
C THR A 206 -17.97 17.30 -10.67
N TRP A 207 -17.02 18.03 -11.26
CA TRP A 207 -16.88 18.13 -12.71
C TRP A 207 -16.55 16.78 -13.36
N ALA A 208 -15.66 15.99 -12.76
CA ALA A 208 -15.33 14.65 -13.26
C ALA A 208 -16.56 13.74 -13.29
N ASN A 209 -17.41 13.77 -12.25
CA ASN A 209 -18.67 13.04 -12.22
C ASN A 209 -19.67 13.54 -13.27
N GLU A 210 -19.84 14.86 -13.42
CA GLU A 210 -20.76 15.43 -14.41
C GLU A 210 -20.39 15.09 -15.86
N LYS A 211 -19.09 15.01 -16.16
CA LYS A 211 -18.59 14.73 -17.51
C LYS A 211 -18.50 13.25 -17.85
N ASN A 212 -18.56 12.39 -16.84
CA ASN A 212 -18.49 10.94 -17.00
C ASN A 212 -19.67 10.30 -16.23
N PRO A 213 -20.94 10.58 -16.61
CA PRO A 213 -22.11 10.13 -15.87
C PRO A 213 -22.31 8.61 -15.90
N ASP A 214 -21.64 7.91 -16.82
CA ASP A 214 -21.62 6.45 -16.95
C ASP A 214 -20.42 5.80 -16.22
N VAL A 215 -19.66 6.58 -15.46
CA VAL A 215 -18.48 6.14 -14.72
C VAL A 215 -18.72 6.35 -13.23
N GLU A 216 -18.47 5.31 -12.45
CA GLU A 216 -18.50 5.38 -10.99
C GLU A 216 -17.07 5.60 -10.48
N PHE A 217 -16.88 6.69 -9.74
CA PHE A 217 -15.62 7.04 -9.08
C PHE A 217 -15.72 6.72 -7.60
N VAL A 218 -14.90 5.78 -7.12
CA VAL A 218 -14.95 5.30 -5.74
C VAL A 218 -13.78 5.82 -4.92
N SER A 219 -14.00 5.97 -3.60
CA SER A 219 -13.03 6.59 -2.69
C SER A 219 -11.91 5.64 -2.27
N THR A 220 -12.15 4.34 -2.35
CA THR A 220 -11.18 3.30 -2.01
C THR A 220 -11.16 2.22 -3.08
N SER A 221 -10.00 1.58 -3.26
CA SER A 221 -9.87 0.46 -4.20
C SER A 221 -10.70 -0.78 -3.83
N TYR A 222 -11.22 -0.86 -2.61
CA TYR A 222 -12.08 -1.96 -2.13
C TYR A 222 -13.50 -1.91 -2.68
N GLU A 223 -13.95 -0.73 -3.11
CA GLU A 223 -15.29 -0.54 -3.68
C GLU A 223 -15.36 -0.91 -5.17
N LEU A 224 -14.25 -1.41 -5.73
CA LEU A 224 -14.14 -1.83 -7.12
C LEU A 224 -14.71 -3.22 -7.40
N ASP A 225 -14.73 -4.08 -6.37
CA ASP A 225 -15.25 -5.45 -6.43
C ASP A 225 -16.78 -5.52 -6.25
#